data_AF-A0A940EL59-F1
#
_entry.id   AF-A0A940EL59-F1
#
_cell.length_a   1.000
_cell.length_b   1.000
_cell.length_c   1.000
_cell.angle_alpha   90.00
_cell.angle_beta   90.00
_cell.angle_gamma   90.00
#
_symmetry.space_group_name_H-M   'P 1'
#
loop_
_entity.id
_entity.type
_entity.pdbx_description
1 polymer ?
#
loop_
_entity_poly.entity_id
_entity_poly.type
_entity_poly.pdbx_seq_one_letter_code
_entity_poly.pdbx_strand_id
1 'polypeptide(L)'
;MSTRATYSIKNLNGQTRHFYIHHDGYPSFACVYFYRMLERPDSDRGCFDAAFLRGNPEAEPIESADEFGGLEYQYHFDAKTGELSYKTIDIRDDSIQNHKIDLWDFINQQTEYKSRHPWPVTFYKPVHNFNNSLEILTIKRALERANDKLKYVKEYSRFVGNCRHSIQDALNMCNLASIVLSDNRSESLALVESMVNTQIDFLCTLKQMSINVLEAPTTKLSEQHQKLFDKSARSIVLFELID
;
A
#
# COMPACT_ATOMS: atom_id res chain seq x y z
N MET A 1 -18.30 -22.26 13.16
CA MET A 1 -17.91 -21.78 14.51
C MET A 1 -17.23 -20.48 14.22
N SER A 2 -17.79 -19.38 14.69
CA SER A 2 -17.28 -18.08 14.30
C SER A 2 -16.00 -17.76 15.05
N THR A 3 -14.97 -17.51 14.26
CA THR A 3 -13.64 -17.22 14.72
C THR A 3 -13.57 -15.78 15.21
N ARG A 4 -12.82 -15.59 16.30
CA ARG A 4 -12.61 -14.29 16.92
C ARG A 4 -11.19 -13.80 16.67
N ALA A 5 -11.06 -12.56 16.22
CA ALA A 5 -9.77 -11.93 15.99
C ALA A 5 -9.68 -10.55 16.63
N THR A 6 -8.50 -10.21 17.14
CA THR A 6 -8.17 -8.83 17.53
C THR A 6 -7.12 -8.23 16.60
N TYR A 7 -7.17 -6.91 16.45
CA TYR A 7 -6.31 -6.11 15.59
C TYR A 7 -5.70 -4.99 16.40
N SER A 8 -4.38 -5.01 16.52
CA SER A 8 -3.61 -3.96 17.18
C SER A 8 -2.89 -3.13 16.13
N ILE A 9 -3.26 -1.87 15.97
CA ILE A 9 -2.66 -0.97 14.99
C ILE A 9 -1.81 0.05 15.72
N LYS A 10 -0.49 -0.06 15.54
CA LYS A 10 0.49 0.89 16.06
C LYS A 10 0.76 1.95 14.99
N ASN A 11 0.28 3.15 15.24
CA ASN A 11 0.40 4.29 14.34
C ASN A 11 1.82 4.87 14.32
N LEU A 12 2.06 5.77 13.37
CA LEU A 12 3.35 6.46 13.19
C LEU A 12 3.80 7.26 14.42
N ASN A 13 2.86 7.75 15.22
CA ASN A 13 3.14 8.46 16.47
C ASN A 13 3.41 7.52 17.66
N GLY A 14 3.45 6.20 17.43
CA GLY A 14 3.66 5.17 18.44
C GLY A 14 2.41 4.78 19.23
N GLN A 15 1.29 5.47 19.08
CA GLN A 15 0.04 5.09 19.73
C GLN A 15 -0.51 3.81 19.11
N THR A 16 -0.93 2.88 19.97
CA THR A 16 -1.58 1.64 19.54
C THR A 16 -3.07 1.69 19.88
N ARG A 17 -3.91 1.28 18.94
CA ARG A 17 -5.34 1.03 19.19
C ARG A 17 -5.68 -0.41 18.88
N HIS A 18 -6.62 -0.94 19.65
CA HIS A 18 -7.06 -2.32 19.55
C HIS A 18 -8.51 -2.37 19.04
N PHE A 19 -8.78 -3.35 18.18
CA PHE A 19 -10.10 -3.61 17.64
C PHE A 19 -10.42 -5.10 17.74
N TYR A 20 -11.69 -5.41 17.94
CA TYR A 20 -12.23 -6.76 17.87
C TYR A 20 -13.14 -6.88 16.65
N ILE A 21 -13.00 -7.97 15.90
CA ILE A 21 -13.94 -8.34 14.83
C ILE A 21 -14.23 -9.83 14.91
N HIS A 22 -15.51 -10.15 14.85
CA HIS A 22 -16.04 -11.51 14.87
C HIS A 22 -16.42 -11.95 13.45
N HIS A 23 -15.76 -12.95 12.88
CA HIS A 23 -16.04 -13.41 11.51
C HIS A 23 -15.53 -14.83 11.23
N ASP A 24 -16.19 -15.56 10.33
CA ASP A 24 -15.74 -16.88 9.86
C ASP A 24 -14.61 -16.78 8.80
N GLY A 25 -13.71 -17.75 8.71
CA GLY A 25 -12.77 -17.84 7.58
C GLY A 25 -11.46 -17.05 7.73
N TYR A 26 -10.98 -16.89 8.96
CA TYR A 26 -9.60 -16.49 9.19
C TYR A 26 -8.61 -17.61 8.80
N PRO A 27 -7.37 -17.26 8.39
CA PRO A 27 -6.79 -15.91 8.30
C PRO A 27 -7.19 -15.15 7.02
N SER A 28 -7.81 -15.81 6.04
CA SER A 28 -8.10 -15.21 4.73
C SER A 28 -8.99 -13.99 4.83
N PHE A 29 -9.96 -13.95 5.74
CA PHE A 29 -10.81 -12.76 5.89
C PHE A 29 -10.10 -11.56 6.54
N ALA A 30 -9.02 -11.76 7.31
CA ALA A 30 -8.26 -10.66 7.90
C ALA A 30 -7.63 -9.75 6.84
N CYS A 31 -7.23 -10.29 5.69
CA CYS A 31 -6.65 -9.48 4.63
C CYS A 31 -7.68 -8.49 4.05
N VAL A 32 -8.97 -8.84 4.05
CA VAL A 32 -10.05 -7.96 3.58
C VAL A 32 -10.17 -6.75 4.48
N TYR A 33 -10.06 -6.91 5.80
CA TYR A 33 -10.13 -5.80 6.75
C TYR A 33 -8.95 -4.84 6.62
N PHE A 34 -7.74 -5.37 6.45
CA PHE A 34 -6.57 -4.54 6.16
C PHE A 34 -6.68 -3.89 4.78
N TYR A 35 -7.22 -4.56 3.78
CA TYR A 35 -7.42 -3.96 2.48
C TYR A 35 -8.41 -2.79 2.52
N ARG A 36 -9.55 -2.95 3.20
CA ARG A 36 -10.54 -1.87 3.38
C ARG A 36 -9.96 -0.65 4.11
N MET A 37 -9.05 -0.88 5.05
CA MET A 37 -8.27 0.19 5.69
C MET A 37 -7.45 0.98 4.66
N LEU A 38 -6.88 0.32 3.64
CA LEU A 38 -6.02 0.93 2.61
C LEU A 38 -6.78 1.54 1.42
N GLU A 39 -7.92 0.97 1.01
CA GLU A 39 -8.66 1.43 -0.17
C GLU A 39 -9.51 2.69 0.10
N ARG A 40 -9.81 3.00 1.36
CA ARG A 40 -10.65 4.14 1.75
C ARG A 40 -10.11 5.46 1.16
N PRO A 41 -10.92 6.26 0.45
CA PRO A 41 -10.51 7.54 -0.13
C PRO A 41 -9.97 8.55 0.89
N ASP A 42 -10.47 8.45 2.12
CA ASP A 42 -10.10 9.25 3.28
C ASP A 42 -9.05 8.56 4.17
N SER A 43 -8.35 7.54 3.66
CA SER A 43 -7.12 6.99 4.27
C SER A 43 -6.11 8.08 4.61
N ASP A 44 -6.13 9.16 3.83
CA ASP A 44 -5.21 10.29 3.90
C ASP A 44 -5.54 11.21 5.08
N ARG A 45 -6.68 10.99 5.73
CA ARG A 45 -7.18 11.76 6.88
C ARG A 45 -7.14 10.90 8.14
N GLY A 46 -6.18 11.21 9.02
CA GLY A 46 -5.99 10.49 10.28
C GLY A 46 -4.93 9.40 10.18
N CYS A 47 -4.82 8.58 11.23
CA CYS A 47 -3.88 7.46 11.27
C CYS A 47 -4.55 6.15 10.82
N PHE A 48 -3.76 5.08 10.65
CA PHE A 48 -4.22 3.79 10.15
C PHE A 48 -5.32 3.16 11.01
N ASP A 49 -5.30 3.37 12.32
CA ASP A 49 -6.36 2.95 13.23
C ASP A 49 -7.73 3.55 12.89
N ALA A 50 -7.77 4.85 12.58
CA ALA A 50 -8.98 5.55 12.21
C ALA A 50 -9.45 5.12 10.82
N ALA A 51 -8.52 4.89 9.89
CA ALA A 51 -8.82 4.32 8.58
C ALA A 51 -9.39 2.88 8.71
N PHE A 52 -8.85 2.08 9.62
CA PHE A 52 -9.32 0.73 9.89
C PHE A 52 -10.74 0.72 10.44
N LEU A 53 -11.02 1.53 11.47
CA LEU A 53 -12.36 1.65 12.04
C LEU A 53 -13.39 2.11 10.99
N ARG A 54 -13.03 3.07 10.12
CA ARG A 54 -13.92 3.51 9.04
C ARG A 54 -14.09 2.45 7.96
N GLY A 55 -13.02 1.74 7.60
CA GLY A 55 -13.04 0.67 6.61
C GLY A 55 -13.87 -0.54 7.06
N ASN A 56 -13.97 -0.76 8.37
CA ASN A 56 -14.55 -1.96 8.96
C ASN A 56 -15.63 -1.57 9.98
N PRO A 57 -16.89 -1.36 9.55
CA PRO A 57 -17.98 -0.95 10.45
C PRO A 57 -18.28 -1.93 11.59
N GLU A 58 -17.88 -3.18 11.43
CA GLU A 58 -18.01 -4.26 12.43
C GLU A 58 -16.84 -4.26 13.44
N ALA A 59 -15.86 -3.36 13.30
CA ALA A 59 -14.76 -3.23 14.24
C ALA A 59 -15.21 -2.55 15.52
N GLU A 60 -15.13 -3.30 16.63
CA GLU A 60 -15.39 -2.81 17.97
C GLU A 60 -14.07 -2.33 18.60
N PRO A 61 -13.92 -1.07 19.01
CA PRO A 61 -12.74 -0.61 19.76
C PRO A 61 -12.68 -1.28 21.13
N ILE A 62 -11.50 -1.74 21.52
CA ILE A 62 -11.27 -2.46 22.79
C ILE A 62 -10.05 -1.85 23.51
N GLU A 63 -9.94 -2.03 24.82
CA GLU A 63 -8.86 -1.48 25.64
C GLU A 63 -7.54 -2.25 25.43
N SER A 64 -7.62 -3.56 25.20
CA SER A 64 -6.44 -4.40 24.99
C SER A 64 -6.72 -5.60 24.09
N ALA A 65 -5.68 -6.13 23.44
CA ALA A 65 -5.79 -7.32 22.59
C ALA A 65 -6.21 -8.59 23.36
N ASP A 66 -6.05 -8.59 24.69
CA ASP A 66 -6.35 -9.73 25.58
C ASP A 66 -7.68 -9.55 26.34
N GLU A 67 -8.44 -8.48 26.05
CA GLU A 67 -9.72 -8.18 26.71
C GLU A 67 -10.75 -9.31 26.51
N PHE A 68 -10.68 -9.97 25.37
CA PHE A 68 -11.49 -11.14 25.05
C PHE A 68 -10.63 -12.39 25.24
N GLY A 69 -11.01 -13.27 26.17
CA GLY A 69 -10.40 -14.59 26.28
C GLY A 69 -10.78 -15.50 25.11
N GLY A 70 -9.95 -16.50 24.80
CA GLY A 70 -10.25 -17.50 23.78
C GLY A 70 -10.29 -16.96 22.35
N LEU A 71 -9.35 -16.06 22.02
CA LEU A 71 -9.14 -15.56 20.67
C LEU A 71 -8.30 -16.56 19.88
N GLU A 72 -8.75 -16.90 18.68
CA GLU A 72 -8.01 -17.80 17.78
C GLU A 72 -6.93 -17.03 17.01
N TYR A 73 -7.13 -15.72 16.79
CA TYR A 73 -6.20 -14.87 16.05
C TYR A 73 -5.94 -13.53 16.74
N GLN A 74 -4.69 -13.11 16.79
CA GLN A 74 -4.28 -11.79 17.27
C GLN A 74 -3.34 -11.16 16.25
N TYR A 75 -3.75 -10.08 15.60
CA TYR A 75 -2.97 -9.35 14.61
C TYR A 75 -2.36 -8.09 15.22
N HIS A 76 -1.11 -7.78 14.87
CA HIS A 76 -0.41 -6.56 15.24
C HIS A 76 0.29 -5.96 14.01
N PHE A 77 -0.14 -4.76 13.63
CA PHE A 77 0.39 -4.00 12.51
C PHE A 77 1.17 -2.78 13.00
N ASP A 78 2.44 -2.66 12.59
CA ASP A 78 3.25 -1.47 12.83
C ASP A 78 3.31 -0.59 11.58
N ALA A 79 2.62 0.54 11.62
CA ALA A 79 2.51 1.48 10.50
C ALA A 79 3.85 2.09 10.10
N LYS A 80 4.84 2.12 11.00
CA LYS A 80 6.15 2.72 10.70
C LYS A 80 6.99 1.80 9.82
N THR A 81 6.94 0.50 10.08
CA THR A 81 7.73 -0.50 9.33
C THR A 81 6.92 -1.15 8.21
N GLY A 82 5.60 -1.13 8.29
CA GLY A 82 4.72 -1.89 7.40
C GLY A 82 4.58 -3.36 7.79
N GLU A 83 5.19 -3.76 8.89
CA GLU A 83 5.22 -5.14 9.36
C GLU A 83 3.88 -5.55 9.97
N LEU A 84 3.42 -6.74 9.60
CA LEU A 84 2.32 -7.45 10.22
C LEU A 84 2.87 -8.67 10.97
N SER A 85 2.62 -8.72 12.26
CA SER A 85 2.81 -9.92 13.07
C SER A 85 1.45 -10.45 13.50
N TYR A 86 1.28 -11.76 13.57
CA TYR A 86 0.06 -12.33 14.11
C TYR A 86 0.30 -13.67 14.79
N LYS A 87 -0.54 -13.96 15.78
CA LYS A 87 -0.54 -15.22 16.50
C LYS A 87 -1.80 -16.00 16.14
N THR A 88 -1.64 -17.30 15.97
CA THR A 88 -2.76 -18.24 15.88
C THR A 88 -2.75 -19.14 17.09
N ILE A 89 -3.90 -19.29 17.72
CA ILE A 89 -4.09 -20.13 18.91
C ILE A 89 -5.03 -21.26 18.51
N ASP A 90 -4.54 -22.49 18.53
CA ASP A 90 -5.40 -23.67 18.35
C ASP A 90 -6.07 -24.00 19.69
N ILE A 91 -7.39 -23.80 19.77
CA ILE A 91 -8.18 -24.05 20.97
C ILE A 91 -8.15 -25.52 21.41
N ARG A 92 -7.81 -26.45 20.50
CA ARG A 92 -7.86 -27.89 20.80
C ARG A 92 -6.67 -28.36 21.62
N ASP A 93 -5.51 -27.74 21.45
CA ASP A 93 -4.26 -28.16 22.08
C ASP A 93 -3.46 -27.00 22.73
N ASP A 94 -4.04 -25.81 22.78
CA ASP A 94 -3.44 -24.57 23.27
C ASP A 94 -2.10 -24.22 22.58
N SER A 95 -1.87 -24.73 21.36
CA SER A 95 -0.67 -24.42 20.61
C SER A 95 -0.73 -23.00 20.06
N ILE A 96 0.40 -22.29 20.19
CA ILE A 96 0.56 -20.91 19.72
C ILE A 96 1.57 -20.89 18.59
N GLN A 97 1.14 -20.44 17.42
CA GLN A 97 2.05 -20.16 16.30
C GLN A 97 2.18 -18.64 16.12
N ASN A 98 3.40 -18.18 15.86
CA ASN A 98 3.69 -16.78 15.63
C ASN A 98 4.15 -16.60 14.19
N HIS A 99 3.58 -15.61 13.51
CA HIS A 99 3.86 -15.28 12.12
C HIS A 99 4.30 -13.83 12.02
N LYS A 100 5.17 -13.56 11.04
CA LYS A 100 5.67 -12.21 10.73
C LYS A 100 5.83 -12.10 9.22
N ILE A 101 5.24 -11.07 8.64
CA ILE A 101 5.18 -10.83 7.20
C ILE A 101 4.92 -9.34 6.96
N ASP A 102 5.27 -8.81 5.80
CA ASP A 102 4.87 -7.46 5.46
C ASP A 102 3.37 -7.40 5.10
N LEU A 103 2.70 -6.29 5.43
CA LEU A 103 1.25 -6.20 5.25
C LEU A 103 0.82 -6.37 3.79
N TRP A 104 1.56 -5.81 2.85
CA TRP A 104 1.25 -5.94 1.42
C TRP A 104 1.41 -7.37 0.94
N ASP A 105 2.43 -8.10 1.40
CA ASP A 105 2.63 -9.51 1.06
C ASP A 105 1.53 -10.37 1.65
N PHE A 106 1.14 -10.11 2.90
CA PHE A 106 0.00 -10.79 3.52
C PHE A 106 -1.27 -10.63 2.69
N ILE A 107 -1.58 -9.41 2.23
CA ILE A 107 -2.78 -9.16 1.41
C ILE A 107 -2.63 -9.82 0.02
N ASN A 108 -1.49 -9.64 -0.63
CA ASN A 108 -1.26 -10.14 -1.99
C ASN A 108 -1.16 -11.67 -2.09
N GLN A 109 -0.88 -12.38 -1.00
CA GLN A 109 -0.81 -13.85 -0.98
C GLN A 109 -2.19 -14.52 -0.87
N GLN A 110 -3.24 -13.81 -0.45
CA GLN A 110 -4.56 -14.41 -0.25
C GLN A 110 -5.31 -14.56 -1.59
N THR A 111 -5.47 -15.80 -2.04
CA THR A 111 -6.08 -16.14 -3.33
C THR A 111 -7.58 -15.81 -3.38
N GLU A 112 -8.31 -16.05 -2.29
CA GLU A 112 -9.73 -15.72 -2.19
C GLU A 112 -9.95 -14.21 -2.35
N TYR A 113 -9.04 -13.41 -1.79
CA TYR A 113 -9.03 -11.96 -1.93
C TYR A 113 -8.80 -11.49 -3.37
N LYS A 114 -7.83 -12.08 -4.10
CA LYS A 114 -7.56 -11.69 -5.51
C LYS A 114 -8.80 -11.77 -6.40
N SER A 115 -9.70 -12.71 -6.14
CA SER A 115 -10.92 -12.87 -6.94
C SER A 115 -11.95 -11.74 -6.77
N ARG A 116 -11.93 -11.03 -5.64
CA ARG A 116 -12.90 -9.97 -5.30
C ARG A 116 -12.28 -8.58 -5.29
N HIS A 117 -10.96 -8.51 -5.13
CA HIS A 117 -10.19 -7.29 -5.01
C HIS A 117 -9.01 -7.38 -5.97
N PRO A 118 -9.19 -6.94 -7.23
CA PRO A 118 -8.20 -7.14 -8.28
C PRO A 118 -6.91 -6.37 -8.02
N TRP A 119 -6.97 -5.28 -7.25
CA TRP A 119 -5.84 -4.38 -7.10
C TRP A 119 -4.84 -4.90 -6.07
N PRO A 120 -3.61 -5.23 -6.47
CA PRO A 120 -2.58 -5.60 -5.52
C PRO A 120 -2.23 -4.40 -4.62
N VAL A 121 -1.70 -4.71 -3.45
CA VAL A 121 -1.18 -3.73 -2.51
C VAL A 121 0.32 -3.56 -2.72
N THR A 122 0.79 -2.32 -2.64
CA THR A 122 2.20 -1.97 -2.67
C THR A 122 2.49 -0.97 -1.56
N PHE A 123 3.76 -0.61 -1.42
CA PHE A 123 4.18 0.47 -0.56
C PHE A 123 5.04 1.44 -1.36
N TYR A 124 5.03 2.71 -0.94
CA TYR A 124 5.98 3.69 -1.39
C TYR A 124 6.41 4.58 -0.23
N LYS A 125 7.57 5.20 -0.38
CA LYS A 125 8.09 6.16 0.58
C LYS A 125 8.10 7.53 -0.08
N PRO A 126 7.22 8.46 0.33
CA PRO A 126 7.18 9.80 -0.26
C PRO A 126 8.51 10.52 -0.06
N VAL A 127 8.93 11.32 -1.05
CA VAL A 127 10.21 12.05 -1.01
C VAL A 127 10.24 13.05 0.15
N HIS A 128 9.09 13.64 0.50
CA HIS A 128 8.96 14.65 1.56
C HIS A 128 8.38 14.14 2.86
N ASN A 129 8.54 12.84 3.11
CA ASN A 129 8.08 12.31 4.38
C ASN A 129 9.04 12.67 5.51
N PHE A 130 8.81 13.82 6.15
CA PHE A 130 9.57 14.28 7.33
C PHE A 130 9.55 13.25 8.48
N ASN A 131 8.54 12.38 8.51
CA ASN A 131 8.38 11.35 9.53
C ASN A 131 8.94 9.99 9.07
N ASN A 132 9.55 9.93 7.88
CA ASN A 132 10.05 8.70 7.28
C ASN A 132 8.97 7.61 7.20
N SER A 133 7.69 7.99 7.11
CA SER A 133 6.59 7.03 7.16
C SER A 133 6.44 6.28 5.84
N LEU A 134 6.14 5.00 5.98
CA LEU A 134 5.72 4.17 4.87
C LEU A 134 4.30 4.55 4.47
N GLU A 135 4.03 4.65 3.18
CA GLU A 135 2.68 4.74 2.67
C GLU A 135 2.35 3.43 1.96
N ILE A 136 1.33 2.74 2.46
CA ILE A 136 0.85 1.48 1.90
C ILE A 136 -0.42 1.80 1.13
N LEU A 137 -0.46 1.41 -0.15
CA LEU A 137 -1.54 1.75 -1.07
C LEU A 137 -1.89 0.57 -1.95
N THR A 138 -3.14 0.52 -2.40
CA THR A 138 -3.47 -0.31 -3.57
C THR A 138 -2.90 0.35 -4.83
N ILE A 139 -2.60 -0.44 -5.87
CA ILE A 139 -2.13 0.12 -7.16
C ILE A 139 -3.12 1.15 -7.73
N LYS A 140 -4.42 0.89 -7.60
CA LYS A 140 -5.46 1.84 -7.98
C LYS A 140 -5.28 3.19 -7.27
N ARG A 141 -5.10 3.20 -5.93
CA ARG A 141 -4.91 4.42 -5.14
C ARG A 141 -3.60 5.14 -5.48
N ALA A 142 -2.54 4.39 -5.79
CA ALA A 142 -1.28 4.96 -6.26
C ALA A 142 -1.47 5.73 -7.57
N LEU A 143 -2.21 5.16 -8.53
CA LEU A 143 -2.52 5.82 -9.81
C LEU A 143 -3.47 7.03 -9.65
N GLU A 144 -4.51 6.92 -8.81
CA GLU A 144 -5.39 8.04 -8.48
C GLU A 144 -4.58 9.22 -7.92
N ARG A 145 -3.68 8.97 -6.97
CA ARG A 145 -2.84 10.01 -6.39
C ARG A 145 -1.81 10.57 -7.37
N ALA A 146 -1.22 9.75 -8.24
CA ALA A 146 -0.37 10.23 -9.30
C ALA A 146 -1.12 11.24 -10.21
N ASN A 147 -2.38 10.94 -10.55
CA ASN A 147 -3.24 11.85 -11.31
C ASN A 147 -3.58 13.13 -10.54
N ASP A 148 -3.85 13.05 -9.25
CA ASP A 148 -4.08 14.23 -8.41
C ASP A 148 -2.85 15.15 -8.36
N LYS A 149 -1.65 14.55 -8.26
CA LYS A 149 -0.37 15.29 -8.34
C LYS A 149 -0.18 15.94 -9.72
N LEU A 150 -0.52 15.25 -10.80
CA LEU A 150 -0.46 15.80 -12.15
C LEU A 150 -1.37 17.01 -12.30
N LYS A 151 -2.62 16.88 -11.84
CA LYS A 151 -3.60 17.96 -11.85
C LYS A 151 -3.09 19.16 -11.08
N TYR A 152 -2.53 18.94 -9.88
CA TYR A 152 -1.90 19.98 -9.09
C TYR A 152 -0.77 20.68 -9.86
N VAL A 153 0.13 19.93 -10.50
CA VAL A 153 1.24 20.52 -11.29
C VAL A 153 0.72 21.36 -12.44
N LYS A 154 -0.31 20.90 -13.16
CA LYS A 154 -0.95 21.65 -14.26
C LYS A 154 -1.58 22.96 -13.76
N GLU A 155 -2.26 22.92 -12.61
CA GLU A 155 -2.95 24.08 -12.02
C GLU A 155 -1.97 25.09 -11.37
N TYR A 156 -0.88 24.60 -10.78
CA TYR A 156 0.04 25.35 -9.94
C TYR A 156 1.46 25.43 -10.51
N SER A 157 1.59 25.39 -11.84
CA SER A 157 2.88 25.30 -12.57
C SER A 157 3.91 26.38 -12.20
N ARG A 158 3.46 27.56 -11.72
CA ARG A 158 4.33 28.62 -11.21
C ARG A 158 5.09 28.28 -9.92
N PHE A 159 4.68 27.24 -9.19
CA PHE A 159 5.29 26.81 -7.92
C PHE A 159 6.27 25.65 -8.15
N VAL A 160 7.39 25.94 -8.83
CA VAL A 160 8.35 24.95 -9.34
C VAL A 160 8.83 23.95 -8.28
N GLY A 161 9.13 24.41 -7.05
CA GLY A 161 9.58 23.53 -5.96
C GLY A 161 8.52 22.48 -5.56
N ASN A 162 7.28 22.92 -5.35
CA ASN A 162 6.17 22.02 -4.98
C ASN A 162 5.78 21.09 -6.13
N CYS A 163 5.90 21.58 -7.37
CA CYS A 163 5.65 20.78 -8.56
C CYS A 163 6.70 19.66 -8.70
N ARG A 164 7.99 19.97 -8.49
CA ARG A 164 9.07 18.99 -8.60
C ARG A 164 8.84 17.76 -7.70
N HIS A 165 8.46 17.98 -6.46
CA HIS A 165 8.20 16.90 -5.51
C HIS A 165 6.97 16.08 -5.91
N SER A 166 5.89 16.76 -6.31
CA SER A 166 4.66 16.12 -6.78
C SER A 166 4.90 15.25 -8.00
N ILE A 167 5.76 15.70 -8.92
CA ILE A 167 6.15 14.93 -10.10
C ILE A 167 6.95 13.69 -9.70
N GLN A 168 7.93 13.84 -8.79
CA GLN A 168 8.74 12.70 -8.35
C GLN A 168 7.90 11.63 -7.65
N ASP A 169 6.99 12.02 -6.75
CA ASP A 169 6.09 11.09 -6.08
C ASP A 169 5.19 10.36 -7.10
N ALA A 170 4.65 11.08 -8.07
CA ALA A 170 3.81 10.48 -9.11
C ALA A 170 4.56 9.50 -10.02
N LEU A 171 5.79 9.83 -10.41
CA LEU A 171 6.66 8.93 -11.16
C LEU A 171 6.97 7.66 -10.36
N ASN A 172 7.28 7.80 -9.07
CA ASN A 172 7.52 6.66 -8.18
C ASN A 172 6.29 5.75 -8.10
N MET A 173 5.09 6.32 -7.94
CA MET A 173 3.82 5.58 -7.92
C MET A 173 3.59 4.83 -9.24
N CYS A 174 3.81 5.48 -10.38
CA CYS A 174 3.66 4.84 -11.70
C CYS A 174 4.66 3.70 -11.89
N ASN A 175 5.92 3.89 -11.50
CA ASN A 175 6.95 2.84 -11.60
C ASN A 175 6.61 1.62 -10.73
N LEU A 176 6.12 1.84 -9.51
CA LEU A 176 5.67 0.74 -8.63
C LEU A 176 4.48 -0.01 -9.23
N ALA A 177 3.51 0.72 -9.79
CA ALA A 177 2.39 0.12 -10.50
C ALA A 177 2.86 -0.76 -11.67
N SER A 178 3.80 -0.28 -12.49
CA SER A 178 4.38 -1.07 -13.59
C SER A 178 4.98 -2.39 -13.11
N ILE A 179 5.78 -2.36 -12.04
CA ILE A 179 6.45 -3.54 -11.48
C ILE A 179 5.40 -4.56 -11.02
N VAL A 180 4.45 -4.12 -10.20
CA VAL A 180 3.45 -5.00 -9.60
C VAL A 180 2.49 -5.60 -10.63
N LEU A 181 2.17 -4.85 -11.69
CA LEU A 181 1.35 -5.35 -12.80
C LEU A 181 2.12 -6.33 -13.69
N SER A 182 3.43 -6.12 -13.89
CA SER A 182 4.27 -7.03 -14.70
C SER A 182 4.38 -8.43 -14.07
N ASP A 183 4.34 -8.50 -12.73
CA ASP A 183 4.35 -9.77 -11.99
C ASP A 183 2.97 -10.44 -11.98
N ASN A 184 1.88 -9.68 -12.07
CA ASN A 184 0.51 -10.20 -12.14
C ASN A 184 0.03 -10.28 -13.60
N ARG A 185 0.45 -11.34 -14.30
CA ARG A 185 0.20 -11.63 -15.73
C ARG A 185 -1.27 -11.66 -16.20
N SER A 186 -2.26 -11.38 -15.35
CA SER A 186 -3.67 -11.65 -15.63
C SER A 186 -4.64 -10.47 -15.51
N GLU A 187 -4.24 -9.23 -15.18
CA GLU A 187 -5.25 -8.16 -14.99
C GLU A 187 -4.97 -6.79 -15.61
N SER A 188 -6.00 -6.35 -16.36
CA SER A 188 -6.37 -5.03 -16.87
C SER A 188 -5.41 -4.28 -17.79
N LEU A 189 -5.46 -4.61 -19.09
CA LEU A 189 -4.90 -3.82 -20.20
C LEU A 189 -5.26 -2.32 -20.06
N ALA A 190 -6.51 -2.03 -19.68
CA ALA A 190 -7.02 -0.67 -19.48
C ALA A 190 -6.27 0.09 -18.37
N LEU A 191 -5.74 -0.60 -17.36
CA LEU A 191 -4.97 0.04 -16.29
C LEU A 191 -3.54 0.31 -16.72
N VAL A 192 -2.93 -0.61 -17.45
CA VAL A 192 -1.63 -0.39 -18.10
C VAL A 192 -1.73 0.81 -19.03
N GLU A 193 -2.78 0.89 -19.84
CA GLU A 193 -3.08 2.06 -20.68
C GLU A 193 -3.26 3.33 -19.87
N SER A 194 -4.06 3.32 -18.80
CA SER A 194 -4.24 4.49 -17.92
C SER A 194 -2.93 4.96 -17.30
N MET A 195 -2.07 4.04 -16.88
CA MET A 195 -0.76 4.33 -16.30
C MET A 195 0.19 4.91 -17.34
N VAL A 196 0.28 4.29 -18.52
CA VAL A 196 1.09 4.78 -19.64
C VAL A 196 0.64 6.18 -20.06
N ASN A 197 -0.68 6.41 -20.18
CA ASN A 197 -1.21 7.73 -20.47
C ASN A 197 -0.87 8.75 -19.38
N THR A 198 -0.94 8.38 -18.11
CA THR A 198 -0.55 9.24 -16.99
C THR A 198 0.94 9.59 -17.06
N GLN A 199 1.81 8.62 -17.35
CA GLN A 199 3.26 8.83 -17.51
C GLN A 199 3.56 9.75 -18.70
N ILE A 200 2.92 9.52 -19.85
CA ILE A 200 3.06 10.37 -21.04
C ILE A 200 2.65 11.82 -20.71
N ASP A 201 1.50 11.99 -20.07
CA ASP A 201 1.01 13.32 -19.65
C ASP A 201 1.99 14.04 -18.72
N PHE A 202 2.62 13.32 -17.79
CA PHE A 202 3.68 13.85 -16.93
C PHE A 202 4.90 14.31 -17.73
N LEU A 203 5.39 13.47 -18.64
CA LEU A 203 6.54 13.79 -19.48
C LEU A 203 6.27 15.01 -20.38
N CYS A 204 5.07 15.09 -20.98
CA CYS A 204 4.64 16.24 -21.76
C CYS A 204 4.57 17.51 -20.91
N THR A 205 4.01 17.43 -19.70
CA THR A 205 3.92 18.57 -18.76
C THR A 205 5.31 19.05 -18.35
N LEU A 206 6.22 18.13 -18.03
CA LEU A 206 7.62 18.44 -17.70
C LEU A 206 8.35 19.16 -18.83
N LYS A 207 8.20 18.67 -20.06
CA LYS A 207 8.78 19.28 -21.27
C LYS A 207 8.27 20.71 -21.47
N GLN A 208 6.98 20.96 -21.28
CA GLN A 208 6.40 22.31 -21.37
C GLN A 208 6.93 23.26 -20.29
N MET A 209 7.21 22.75 -19.10
CA MET A 209 7.74 23.56 -18.00
C MET A 209 9.24 23.85 -18.11
N SER A 210 9.94 23.34 -19.14
CA SER A 210 11.40 23.43 -19.27
C SER A 210 12.14 22.92 -18.02
N ILE A 211 11.52 21.98 -17.30
CA ILE A 211 12.13 21.34 -16.13
C ILE A 211 12.98 20.19 -16.67
N ASN A 212 14.29 20.32 -16.59
CA ASN A 212 15.19 19.19 -16.75
C ASN A 212 14.87 18.19 -15.65
N VAL A 213 14.30 17.04 -16.04
CA VAL A 213 14.09 15.92 -15.12
C VAL A 213 15.48 15.48 -14.68
N LEU A 214 15.81 15.76 -13.42
CA LEU A 214 17.01 15.20 -12.80
C LEU A 214 16.88 13.68 -12.80
N GLU A 215 18.00 13.02 -13.05
CA GLU A 215 18.15 11.56 -13.03
C GLU A 215 17.23 10.94 -11.98
N ALA A 216 16.38 9.99 -12.41
CA ALA A 216 15.44 9.32 -11.54
C ALA A 216 16.18 8.86 -10.28
N PRO A 217 15.70 9.19 -9.06
CA PRO A 217 16.38 8.79 -7.85
C PRO A 217 16.38 7.27 -7.83
N THR A 218 17.58 6.70 -7.96
CA THR A 218 17.88 5.33 -7.58
C THR A 218 17.74 5.26 -6.06
N THR A 219 16.50 5.21 -5.56
CA THR A 219 16.25 4.75 -4.20
C THR A 219 16.89 3.38 -4.10
N LYS A 220 17.96 3.26 -3.29
CA LYS A 220 18.55 1.98 -2.91
C LYS A 220 17.43 1.10 -2.35
N LEU A 221 16.87 0.26 -3.22
CA LEU A 221 15.99 -0.83 -2.86
C LEU A 221 16.82 -1.78 -1.98
N SER A 222 16.22 -2.36 -0.94
CA SER A 222 16.94 -3.39 -0.17
C SER A 222 17.38 -4.52 -1.12
N GLU A 223 18.46 -5.23 -0.80
CA GLU A 223 19.04 -6.25 -1.71
C GLU A 223 18.01 -7.30 -2.21
N GLN A 224 16.97 -7.59 -1.42
CA GLN A 224 15.85 -8.44 -1.84
C GLN A 224 15.00 -7.80 -2.96
N HIS A 225 14.72 -6.51 -2.86
CA HIS A 225 13.99 -5.76 -3.88
C HIS A 225 14.85 -5.44 -5.12
N GLN A 226 16.17 -5.26 -4.95
CA GLN A 226 17.11 -5.11 -6.07
C GLN A 226 17.16 -6.38 -6.94
N LYS A 227 17.11 -7.57 -6.33
CA LYS A 227 17.05 -8.87 -7.05
C LYS A 227 15.74 -9.08 -7.81
N LEU A 228 14.62 -8.52 -7.34
CA LEU A 228 13.34 -8.52 -8.05
C LEU A 228 13.35 -7.50 -9.20
N PHE A 229 13.93 -6.32 -8.97
CA PHE A 229 14.12 -5.27 -9.97
C PHE A 229 15.02 -5.72 -11.13
N ASP A 230 16.14 -6.40 -10.87
CA ASP A 230 17.05 -6.89 -11.92
C ASP A 230 16.43 -8.00 -12.80
N LYS A 231 15.39 -8.68 -12.30
CA LYS A 231 14.62 -9.66 -13.08
C LYS A 231 13.52 -9.02 -13.94
N SER A 232 12.94 -7.91 -13.52
CA SER A 232 11.87 -7.18 -14.25
C SER A 232 12.39 -6.05 -15.15
N ALA A 233 13.62 -5.56 -14.93
CA ALA A 233 14.26 -4.47 -15.66
C ALA A 233 14.52 -4.75 -17.16
N ARG A 234 14.24 -5.95 -17.66
CA ARG A 234 14.28 -6.25 -19.10
C ARG A 234 13.06 -5.74 -19.88
N SER A 235 12.07 -5.12 -19.23
CA SER A 235 10.80 -4.76 -19.86
C SER A 235 10.43 -3.28 -19.84
N ILE A 236 11.20 -2.40 -19.19
CA ILE A 236 10.93 -0.94 -19.19
C ILE A 236 11.93 -0.25 -20.11
N VAL A 237 11.75 -0.47 -21.42
CA VAL A 237 12.29 0.40 -22.47
C VAL A 237 11.25 1.49 -22.71
N LEU A 238 11.35 2.60 -21.96
CA LEU A 238 10.59 3.83 -22.25
C LEU A 238 11.48 5.09 -22.16
N PHE A 239 12.80 4.90 -22.07
CA PHE A 239 13.79 5.99 -22.07
C PHE A 239 14.45 6.23 -23.45
N GLU A 240 14.12 5.44 -24.48
CA GLU A 240 14.69 5.61 -25.85
C GLU A 240 13.70 6.22 -26.86
N LEU A 241 12.49 6.62 -26.44
CA LEU A 241 11.51 7.29 -27.32
C LEU A 241 11.47 8.81 -27.08
N ILE A 242 12.63 9.46 -27.12
CA ILE A 242 12.72 10.90 -27.35
C ILE A 242 13.96 11.15 -28.23
N ASP A 243 13.77 10.92 -29.54
CA ASP A 243 14.49 11.67 -30.59
C ASP A 243 13.62 12.87 -31.01
#